data_AF-A0A0C3DU32-F1
#
_entry.id   AF-A0A0C3DU32-F1
#
_cell.length_a   1.000
_cell.length_b   1.000
_cell.length_c   1.000
_cell.angle_alpha   90.00
_cell.angle_beta   90.00
_cell.angle_gamma   90.00
#
_symmetry.space_group_name_H-M   'P 1'
#
loop_
_entity.id
_entity.type
_entity.pdbx_description
1 polymer ?
#
loop_
_entity_poly.entity_id
_entity_poly.type
_entity_poly.pdbx_seq_one_letter_code
_entity_poly.pdbx_strand_id
1 'polypeptide(L)'
;MLLHAHFVFNGPQRPKLKCGKQVKSAPHFLTQCFQELISAFGFTWHEAPGEAEAELAKLNTFGIIDAVFSDDSDILMFGASCGIRRQNECYCDVMEIYTEDALEHGAHLTQGGLLLIALMSGGDYNVGF
;
A
#
# COMPACT_ATOMS: atom_id res chain seq x y z
N MET A 1 15.38 -8.86 -17.28
CA MET A 1 14.19 -7.99 -17.18
C MET A 1 14.59 -6.77 -16.37
N LEU A 2 14.29 -5.56 -16.84
CA LEU A 2 14.62 -4.32 -16.12
C LEU A 2 13.44 -3.98 -15.19
N LEU A 3 13.72 -3.63 -13.94
CA LEU A 3 12.68 -3.16 -13.02
C LEU A 3 12.18 -1.77 -13.46
N HIS A 4 10.88 -1.61 -13.64
CA HIS A 4 10.26 -0.30 -13.88
C HIS A 4 9.43 0.10 -12.67
N ALA A 5 9.98 1.00 -11.85
CA ALA A 5 9.31 1.47 -10.65
C ALA A 5 8.30 2.58 -10.98
N HIS A 6 7.12 2.48 -10.37
CA HIS A 6 6.06 3.47 -10.43
C HIS A 6 5.65 3.87 -9.00
N PHE A 7 5.63 5.17 -8.71
CA PHE A 7 5.37 5.69 -7.37
C PHE A 7 3.97 6.31 -7.28
N VAL A 8 3.24 6.00 -6.21
CA VAL A 8 1.89 6.51 -6.00
C VAL A 8 1.86 7.36 -4.73
N PHE A 9 1.38 8.60 -4.85
CA PHE A 9 1.22 9.52 -3.73
C PHE A 9 -0.23 9.52 -3.24
N ASN A 10 -0.42 9.76 -1.95
CA ASN A 10 -1.76 9.96 -1.37
C ASN A 10 -2.43 11.21 -1.94
N GLY A 11 -3.70 11.09 -2.30
CA GLY A 11 -4.51 12.18 -2.82
C GLY A 11 -5.46 12.82 -1.80
N PRO A 12 -6.30 13.75 -2.29
CA PRO A 12 -7.11 14.61 -1.45
C PRO A 12 -8.34 13.91 -0.86
N GLN A 13 -8.79 12.78 -1.44
CA GLN A 13 -10.02 12.09 -1.00
C GLN A 13 -9.78 11.04 0.08
N ARG A 14 -8.58 10.99 0.66
CA ARG A 14 -8.31 10.11 1.82
C ARG A 14 -9.24 10.44 3.00
N PRO A 15 -9.61 9.45 3.83
CA PRO A 15 -10.43 9.70 5.01
C PRO A 15 -9.82 10.77 5.92
N LYS A 16 -10.65 11.75 6.29
CA LYS A 16 -10.23 12.86 7.18
C LYS A 16 -10.03 12.41 8.62
N LEU A 17 -10.60 11.26 8.98
CA LEU A 17 -10.56 10.66 10.29
C LEU A 17 -10.09 9.21 10.15
N LYS A 18 -9.05 8.85 10.90
CA LYS A 18 -8.56 7.49 11.08
C LYS A 18 -8.48 7.22 12.59
N CYS A 19 -9.15 6.19 13.09
CA CYS A 19 -9.20 5.85 14.52
C CYS A 19 -9.55 7.03 15.45
N GLY A 20 -10.52 7.86 15.03
CA GLY A 20 -10.95 9.05 15.76
C GLY A 20 -9.96 10.23 15.75
N LYS A 21 -8.79 10.09 15.10
CA LYS A 21 -7.78 11.14 14.94
C LYS A 21 -7.90 11.79 13.58
N GLN A 22 -7.70 13.12 13.53
CA GLN A 22 -7.68 13.83 12.26
C GLN A 22 -6.40 13.50 11.48
N VAL A 23 -6.59 13.17 10.21
CA VAL A 23 -5.50 12.97 9.26
C VAL A 23 -5.05 14.34 8.75
N LYS A 24 -3.73 14.60 8.80
CA LYS A 24 -3.17 15.82 8.20
C LYS A 24 -3.31 15.73 6.68
N SER A 25 -4.27 16.44 6.09
CA SER A 25 -4.49 16.43 4.64
C SER A 25 -3.39 17.13 3.84
N ALA A 26 -2.63 18.05 4.44
CA ALA A 26 -1.57 18.77 3.73
C ALA A 26 -0.44 17.82 3.29
N PRO A 27 0.04 17.93 2.04
CA PRO A 27 1.21 17.18 1.59
C PRO A 27 2.44 17.59 2.40
N HIS A 28 3.38 16.65 2.53
CA HIS A 28 4.65 16.94 3.19
C HIS A 28 5.44 17.95 2.35
N PHE A 29 6.20 18.85 2.98
CA PHE A 29 6.98 19.86 2.25
C PHE A 29 8.02 19.27 1.30
N LEU A 30 8.40 18.00 1.50
CA LEU A 30 9.31 17.25 0.62
C LEU A 30 8.64 16.59 -0.58
N THR A 31 7.30 16.55 -0.63
CA THR A 31 6.56 15.82 -1.67
C THR A 31 6.96 16.28 -3.07
N GLN A 32 7.02 17.60 -3.30
CA GLN A 32 7.39 18.15 -4.60
C GLN A 32 8.84 17.80 -5.00
N CYS A 33 9.81 18.03 -4.10
CA CYS A 33 11.21 17.71 -4.38
C CYS A 33 11.42 16.22 -4.68
N PHE A 34 10.65 15.34 -4.01
CA PHE A 34 10.72 13.90 -4.25
C PHE A 34 10.11 13.51 -5.60
N GLN A 35 9.01 14.12 -6.01
CA GLN A 35 8.43 13.94 -7.36
C GLN A 35 9.40 14.36 -8.47
N GLU A 36 10.09 15.50 -8.29
CA GLU A 36 11.13 15.97 -9.21
C GLU A 36 12.29 14.96 -9.27
N LEU A 37 12.72 14.41 -8.13
CA LEU A 37 13.77 13.40 -8.06
C LEU A 37 13.37 12.12 -8.81
N ILE A 38 12.17 11.59 -8.56
CA ILE A 38 11.65 10.39 -9.26
C ILE A 38 11.70 10.60 -10.77
N SER A 39 11.23 11.78 -11.22
CA SER A 39 11.22 12.15 -12.65
C SER A 39 12.63 12.27 -13.22
N ALA A 40 13.58 12.84 -12.47
CA ALA A 40 14.99 12.97 -12.88
C ALA A 40 15.70 11.61 -13.05
N PHE A 41 15.30 10.59 -12.27
CA PHE A 41 15.78 9.21 -12.42
C PHE A 41 15.05 8.44 -13.55
N GLY A 42 14.09 9.05 -14.23
CA GLY A 42 13.34 8.42 -15.33
C GLY A 42 12.23 7.47 -14.88
N PHE A 43 11.85 7.52 -13.60
CA PHE A 43 10.71 6.77 -13.07
C PHE A 43 9.42 7.59 -13.21
N THR A 44 8.29 6.91 -13.07
CA THR A 44 6.97 7.52 -13.20
C THR A 44 6.29 7.63 -11.84
N TRP A 45 5.41 8.62 -11.69
CA TRP A 45 4.60 8.77 -10.50
C TRP A 45 3.25 9.40 -10.82
N HIS A 46 2.27 9.20 -9.94
CA HIS A 46 1.03 9.96 -9.94
C HIS A 46 0.46 10.09 -8.53
N GLU A 47 -0.56 10.94 -8.39
CA GLU A 47 -1.35 11.08 -7.17
C GLU A 47 -2.62 10.23 -7.28
N ALA A 48 -2.83 9.34 -6.31
CA ALA A 48 -4.06 8.55 -6.20
C ALA A 48 -5.27 9.45 -5.94
N PRO A 49 -6.51 9.02 -6.19
CA PRO A 49 -7.68 9.78 -5.76
C PRO A 49 -7.77 9.93 -4.23
N GLY A 50 -7.43 8.86 -3.51
CA GLY A 50 -7.50 8.74 -2.05
C GLY A 50 -6.20 8.21 -1.46
N GLU A 51 -6.20 6.97 -0.97
CA GLU A 51 -4.99 6.36 -0.41
C GLU A 51 -4.16 5.66 -1.48
N ALA A 52 -2.83 5.85 -1.39
CA ALA A 52 -1.88 5.28 -2.35
C ALA A 52 -1.95 3.74 -2.37
N GLU A 53 -2.14 3.10 -1.22
CA GLU A 53 -2.23 1.64 -1.10
C GLU A 53 -3.45 1.06 -1.79
N ALA A 54 -4.60 1.75 -1.71
CA ALA A 54 -5.81 1.34 -2.39
C ALA A 54 -5.64 1.43 -3.92
N GLU A 55 -4.98 2.48 -4.40
CA GLU A 55 -4.65 2.62 -5.83
C GLU A 55 -3.62 1.57 -6.27
N LEU A 56 -2.55 1.36 -5.50
CA LEU A 56 -1.53 0.34 -5.78
C LEU A 56 -2.13 -1.07 -5.84
N ALA A 57 -2.97 -1.44 -4.87
CA ALA A 57 -3.67 -2.72 -4.88
C ALA A 57 -4.51 -2.87 -6.16
N LYS A 58 -5.24 -1.83 -6.56
CA LYS A 58 -6.06 -1.85 -7.77
C LYS A 58 -5.24 -1.95 -9.06
N LEU A 59 -4.12 -1.23 -9.15
CA LEU A 59 -3.18 -1.35 -10.26
C LEU A 59 -2.61 -2.78 -10.36
N ASN A 60 -2.35 -3.41 -9.21
CA ASN A 60 -1.87 -4.78 -9.16
C ASN A 60 -2.94 -5.79 -9.59
N THR A 61 -4.17 -5.69 -9.08
CA THR A 61 -5.29 -6.54 -9.50
C THR A 61 -5.64 -6.37 -10.98
N PHE A 62 -5.42 -5.18 -11.55
CA PHE A 62 -5.63 -4.92 -12.99
C PHE A 62 -4.44 -5.33 -13.87
N GLY A 63 -3.34 -5.84 -13.29
CA GLY A 63 -2.16 -6.26 -14.03
C GLY A 63 -1.36 -5.12 -14.65
N ILE A 64 -1.53 -3.89 -14.15
CA ILE A 64 -0.73 -2.72 -14.58
C ILE A 64 0.65 -2.77 -13.92
N ILE A 65 0.73 -3.30 -12.71
CA ILE A 65 1.99 -3.56 -11.99
C ILE A 65 2.02 -5.01 -11.50
N ASP A 66 3.22 -5.60 -11.49
CA ASP A 66 3.39 -7.01 -11.10
C ASP A 66 3.36 -7.22 -9.58
N ALA A 67 3.82 -6.23 -8.80
CA ALA A 67 3.89 -6.29 -7.36
C ALA A 67 3.81 -4.90 -6.71
N VAL A 68 3.33 -4.84 -5.47
CA VAL A 68 3.27 -3.63 -4.65
C VAL A 68 4.39 -3.68 -3.61
N PHE A 69 5.23 -2.65 -3.54
CA PHE A 69 6.21 -2.50 -2.47
C PHE A 69 5.65 -1.54 -1.40
N SER A 70 5.34 -2.05 -0.22
CA SER A 70 4.82 -1.25 0.91
C SER A 70 5.21 -1.86 2.26
N ASP A 71 5.44 -1.02 3.25
CA ASP A 71 5.64 -1.46 4.64
C ASP A 71 4.30 -1.72 5.38
N ASP A 72 3.21 -1.23 4.81
CA ASP A 72 1.85 -1.33 5.32
C ASP A 72 1.12 -2.56 4.77
N SER A 73 0.45 -3.31 5.65
CA SER A 73 -0.29 -4.53 5.29
C SER A 73 -1.68 -4.26 4.67
N ASP A 74 -2.12 -3.01 4.66
CA ASP A 74 -3.45 -2.60 4.20
C ASP A 74 -3.67 -2.89 2.71
N ILE A 75 -2.58 -2.98 1.93
CA ILE A 75 -2.60 -3.42 0.53
C ILE A 75 -3.28 -4.81 0.36
N LEU A 76 -3.16 -5.69 1.35
CA LEU A 76 -3.78 -7.02 1.32
C LEU A 76 -5.29 -6.92 1.53
N MET A 77 -5.75 -5.99 2.38
CA MET A 77 -7.17 -5.71 2.60
C MET A 77 -7.79 -5.05 1.37
N PHE A 78 -7.03 -4.25 0.64
CA PHE A 78 -7.43 -3.68 -0.66
C PHE A 78 -7.40 -4.69 -1.81
N GLY A 79 -6.88 -5.91 -1.59
CA GLY A 79 -6.93 -7.00 -2.57
C GLY A 79 -5.71 -7.06 -3.50
N ALA A 80 -4.56 -6.54 -3.09
CA ALA A 80 -3.32 -6.75 -3.82
C ALA A 80 -2.98 -8.24 -3.90
N SER A 81 -2.73 -8.75 -5.11
CA SER A 81 -2.37 -10.16 -5.35
C SER A 81 -0.90 -10.45 -5.03
N CYS A 82 -0.02 -9.45 -5.07
CA CYS A 82 1.40 -9.59 -4.75
C CYS A 82 1.93 -8.34 -4.02
N GLY A 83 2.26 -8.50 -2.74
CA GLY A 83 2.86 -7.47 -1.89
C GLY A 83 4.29 -7.85 -1.48
N ILE A 84 5.17 -6.86 -1.45
CA ILE A 84 6.57 -6.97 -1.01
C ILE A 84 6.76 -6.02 0.15
N ARG A 85 7.22 -6.55 1.28
CA ARG A 85 7.43 -5.82 2.52
C ARG A 85 8.87 -5.98 3.00
N ARG A 86 9.45 -4.93 3.59
CA ARG A 86 10.75 -5.05 4.24
C ARG A 86 10.60 -5.76 5.58
N GLN A 87 11.46 -6.76 5.84
CA GLN A 87 11.40 -7.50 7.10
C GLN A 87 11.97 -6.70 8.29
N ASN A 88 13.07 -5.96 8.07
CA ASN A 88 13.77 -5.23 9.13
C ASN A 88 14.36 -3.92 8.61
N GLU A 89 14.38 -2.88 9.46
CA GLU A 89 14.98 -1.58 9.13
C GLU A 89 16.50 -1.65 8.97
N CYS A 90 17.16 -2.59 9.66
CA CYS A 90 18.61 -2.71 9.70
C CYS A 90 19.22 -3.49 8.52
N TYR A 91 18.42 -4.28 7.80
CA TYR A 91 18.89 -5.15 6.71
C TYR A 91 18.01 -4.93 5.48
N CYS A 92 18.53 -4.20 4.50
CA CYS A 92 17.83 -3.88 3.26
C CYS A 92 17.68 -5.07 2.29
N ASP A 93 18.32 -6.20 2.58
CA ASP A 93 18.43 -7.32 1.63
C ASP A 93 17.37 -8.42 1.85
N VAL A 94 16.64 -8.38 2.97
CA VAL A 94 15.62 -9.38 3.28
C VAL A 94 14.23 -8.79 3.13
N MET A 95 13.51 -9.31 2.14
CA MET A 95 12.13 -8.92 1.82
C MET A 95 11.20 -10.11 2.06
N GLU A 96 10.01 -9.81 2.57
CA GLU A 96 8.91 -10.75 2.67
C GLU A 96 7.96 -10.52 1.49
N ILE A 97 7.52 -11.62 0.88
CA ILE A 97 6.60 -11.57 -0.25
C ILE A 97 5.30 -12.24 0.17
N TYR A 98 4.21 -11.49 0.05
CA TYR A 98 2.86 -11.91 0.31
C TYR A 98 2.16 -12.09 -1.02
N THR A 99 1.69 -13.31 -1.30
CA THR A 99 0.93 -13.61 -2.52
C THR A 99 -0.47 -14.07 -2.16
N GLU A 100 -1.41 -13.81 -3.05
CA GLU A 100 -2.79 -14.29 -2.95
C GLU A 100 -2.85 -15.80 -2.71
N ASP A 101 -2.06 -16.58 -3.47
CA ASP A 101 -1.97 -18.03 -3.31
C ASP A 101 -1.51 -18.46 -1.90
N ALA A 102 -0.47 -17.81 -1.38
CA ALA A 102 0.03 -18.10 -0.04
C ALA A 102 -0.98 -17.72 1.06
N LEU A 103 -1.75 -16.66 0.85
CA LEU A 103 -2.81 -16.23 1.78
C LEU A 103 -3.98 -17.23 1.77
N GLU A 104 -4.45 -17.62 0.59
CA GLU A 104 -5.61 -18.51 0.45
C GLU A 104 -5.30 -19.96 0.83
N HIS A 105 -4.17 -20.50 0.36
CA HIS A 105 -3.83 -21.91 0.54
C HIS A 105 -2.93 -22.16 1.75
N GLY A 106 -2.12 -21.17 2.15
CA GLY A 106 -1.23 -21.28 3.31
C GLY A 106 -1.90 -20.85 4.61
N ALA A 107 -2.51 -19.66 4.64
CA ALA A 107 -3.13 -19.10 5.84
C ALA A 107 -4.66 -19.28 5.90
N HIS A 108 -5.30 -19.73 4.81
CA HIS A 108 -6.77 -19.78 4.66
C HIS A 108 -7.44 -18.42 4.91
N LEU A 109 -6.77 -17.34 4.51
CA LEU A 109 -7.25 -15.98 4.64
C LEU A 109 -7.61 -15.42 3.27
N THR A 110 -8.91 -15.18 3.06
CA THR A 110 -9.41 -14.43 1.91
C THR A 110 -9.37 -12.93 2.21
N GLN A 111 -9.49 -12.09 1.19
CA GLN A 111 -9.66 -10.64 1.37
C GLN A 111 -10.81 -10.31 2.33
N GLY A 112 -11.95 -11.01 2.20
CA GLY A 112 -13.08 -10.85 3.12
C GLY A 112 -12.76 -11.26 4.56
N GLY A 113 -11.93 -12.29 4.75
CA GLY A 113 -11.41 -12.70 6.06
C GLY A 113 -10.51 -11.63 6.69
N LEU A 114 -9.60 -11.04 5.91
CA LEU A 114 -8.76 -9.93 6.36
C LEU A 114 -9.58 -8.70 6.75
N LEU A 115 -10.58 -8.33 5.95
CA LEU A 115 -11.51 -7.24 6.27
C LEU A 115 -12.28 -7.52 7.58
N LEU A 116 -12.74 -8.75 7.78
CA LEU A 116 -13.41 -9.13 9.02
C LEU A 116 -12.47 -9.01 10.22
N ILE A 117 -11.22 -9.44 10.10
CA ILE A 117 -10.21 -9.28 11.16
C ILE A 117 -10.01 -7.80 11.48
N ALA A 118 -9.84 -6.94 10.48
CA ALA A 118 -9.66 -5.50 10.71
C ALA A 118 -10.91 -4.83 11.34
N LEU A 119 -12.11 -5.28 10.98
CA LEU A 119 -13.35 -4.81 11.61
C LEU A 119 -13.44 -5.23 13.08
N MET A 120 -12.97 -6.43 13.43
CA MET A 120 -13.05 -6.94 14.80
C MET A 120 -11.91 -6.44 15.68
N SER A 121 -10.66 -6.50 15.19
CA SER A 121 -9.46 -6.20 15.96
C SER A 121 -9.01 -4.74 15.85
N GLY A 122 -9.62 -3.98 14.95
CA GLY A 122 -9.16 -2.66 14.57
C GLY A 122 -8.07 -2.71 13.52
N GLY A 123 -7.89 -1.58 12.85
CA GLY A 123 -6.88 -1.35 11.83
C GLY A 123 -6.62 0.14 11.71
N ASP A 124 -6.12 0.56 10.55
CA ASP A 124 -5.72 1.95 10.33
C ASP A 124 -6.92 2.93 10.34
N TYR A 125 -8.12 2.41 10.09
CA TYR A 125 -9.34 3.20 9.96
C TYR A 125 -10.21 3.24 11.21
N ASN A 126 -10.24 2.16 12.00
CA ASN A 126 -11.13 1.99 13.14
C ASN A 126 -10.41 1.22 14.26
N VAL A 127 -10.78 1.49 15.52
CA VAL A 127 -10.29 0.78 16.71
C VAL A 127 -10.81 -0.66 16.84
N GLY A 128 -11.76 -1.06 16.00
CA GLY A 128 -12.41 -2.37 16.07
C GLY A 128 -13.73 -2.33 16.83
N PHE A 129 -14.34 -3.51 17.01
CA PHE A 129 -15.57 -3.69 17.79
C PHE A 129 -15.31 -3.77 19.30
#